data_AF-A0A7C0UZR0-F1
#
_entry.id   AF-A0A7C0UZR0-F1
#
_cell.length_a   1.000
_cell.length_b   1.000
_cell.length_c   1.000
_cell.angle_alpha   90.00
_cell.angle_beta   90.00
_cell.angle_gamma   90.00
#
_symmetry.space_group_name_H-M   'P 1'
#
loop_
_entity.id
_entity.type
_entity.pdbx_description
1 polymer ?
#
loop_
_entity_poly.entity_id
_entity_poly.type
_entity_poly.pdbx_seq_one_letter_code
_entity_poly.pdbx_strand_id
1 'polypeptide(L)'
;MRIIDTSLNLETNIVEFKIKCKVIKNGKLVDRFEEEHKIRIFTPPEIAHLLKETGFKPLGFFKVNWQAERPYSLDSINLQTTNVACVAKNLGNRINMQS
;
A
#
# COMPACT_ATOMS: atom_id res chain seq x y z
N MET A 1 -14.31 3.80 18.77
CA MET A 1 -15.20 3.94 17.60
C MET A 1 -14.42 4.57 16.45
N ARG A 2 -14.54 4.05 15.24
CA ARG A 2 -13.84 4.54 14.05
C ARG A 2 -14.85 4.84 12.94
N ILE A 3 -14.73 6.01 12.32
CA ILE A 3 -15.49 6.41 11.13
C ILE A 3 -14.47 6.63 10.01
N ILE A 4 -14.74 6.09 8.83
CA ILE A 4 -13.88 6.22 7.65
C ILE A 4 -14.74 6.79 6.53
N ASP A 5 -14.37 7.98 6.07
CA ASP A 5 -14.91 8.57 4.86
C ASP A 5 -13.87 8.38 3.74
N THR A 6 -14.30 7.88 2.58
CA THR A 6 -13.41 7.58 1.45
C THR A 6 -13.96 8.21 0.18
N SER A 7 -13.09 8.87 -0.59
CA SER A 7 -13.40 9.39 -1.92
C SER A 7 -12.33 8.98 -2.93
N LEU A 8 -12.73 8.74 -4.17
CA LEU A 8 -11.83 8.41 -5.28
C LEU A 8 -11.92 9.51 -6.34
N ASN A 9 -10.79 10.15 -6.63
CA ASN A 9 -10.64 11.02 -7.80
C ASN A 9 -10.13 10.18 -8.98
N LEU A 10 -11.00 9.96 -9.97
CA LEU A 10 -10.70 9.15 -11.16
C LEU A 10 -9.74 9.84 -12.14
N GLU A 11 -9.67 11.17 -12.15
CA GLU A 11 -8.77 11.92 -13.03
C GLU A 11 -7.31 11.79 -12.56
N THR A 12 -7.09 11.85 -11.24
CA THR A 12 -5.75 11.78 -10.65
C THR A 12 -5.38 10.39 -10.14
N ASN A 13 -6.31 9.44 -10.15
CA ASN A 13 -6.17 8.12 -9.52
C ASN A 13 -5.73 8.23 -8.05
N ILE A 14 -6.26 9.21 -7.32
CA ILE A 14 -5.98 9.40 -5.89
C ILE A 14 -7.22 9.02 -5.09
N VAL A 15 -7.02 8.13 -4.12
CA VAL A 15 -7.99 7.84 -3.06
C VAL A 15 -7.66 8.70 -1.86
N GLU A 16 -8.64 9.46 -1.38
CA GLU A 16 -8.53 10.22 -0.14
C GLU A 16 -9.28 9.50 0.97
N PHE A 17 -8.62 9.33 2.12
CA PHE A 17 -9.22 8.77 3.33
C PHE A 17 -9.25 9.84 4.40
N LYS A 18 -10.42 10.04 5.00
CA LYS A 18 -10.57 10.79 6.24
C LYS A 18 -11.01 9.85 7.34
N ILE A 19 -10.12 9.60 8.29
CA ILE A 19 -10.32 8.64 9.35
C ILE A 19 -10.50 9.41 10.65
N LYS A 20 -11.65 9.23 11.29
CA LYS A 20 -11.95 9.81 12.60
C LYS A 20 -11.99 8.71 13.65
N CYS A 21 -11.12 8.80 14.64
CA CYS A 21 -10.97 7.83 15.70
C CYS A 21 -11.39 8.44 17.04
N LYS A 22 -12.18 7.68 17.81
CA LYS A 22 -12.55 7.98 19.19
C LYS A 22 -12.13 6.82 20.08
N VAL A 23 -11.28 7.09 21.06
CA VAL A 23 -10.81 6.12 22.05
C VAL A 23 -11.78 6.16 23.23
N ILE A 24 -12.42 5.04 23.54
CA ILE A 24 -13.41 4.93 24.61
C ILE A 24 -12.88 3.91 25.63
N LYS A 25 -12.80 4.30 26.90
CA LYS A 25 -12.38 3.44 28.01
C LYS A 25 -13.41 3.54 29.14
N ASN A 26 -13.88 2.40 29.64
CA ASN A 26 -14.91 2.32 30.70
C ASN A 26 -16.17 3.16 30.38
N GLY A 27 -16.62 3.12 29.12
CA GLY A 27 -17.78 3.90 28.65
C GLY A 27 -17.56 5.41 28.52
N LYS A 28 -16.35 5.93 28.82
CA LYS A 28 -16.01 7.35 28.69
C LYS A 28 -15.10 7.57 27.47
N LEU A 29 -15.36 8.65 26.74
CA LEU A 29 -14.45 9.12 25.69
C LEU A 29 -13.17 9.64 26.35
N VAL A 30 -12.03 9.05 26.03
CA VAL A 30 -10.73 9.44 26.60
C VAL A 30 -9.83 10.16 25.59
N ASP A 31 -10.04 9.94 24.29
CA ASP A 31 -9.27 10.63 23.25
C ASP A 31 -10.02 10.65 21.91
N ARG A 32 -9.66 11.61 21.05
CA ARG A 32 -10.08 11.66 19.65
C ARG A 32 -8.94 12.16 18.77
N PHE A 33 -8.80 11.56 17.60
CA PHE A 33 -7.87 12.01 16.58
C PHE A 33 -8.48 11.84 15.19
N GLU A 34 -8.00 12.66 14.26
CA GLU A 34 -8.37 12.59 12.85
C GLU A 34 -7.11 12.45 12.01
N GLU A 35 -7.15 11.57 11.01
CA GLU A 35 -6.09 11.39 10.04
C GLU A 35 -6.65 11.59 8.63
N GLU A 36 -5.86 12.27 7.79
CA GLU A 36 -6.15 12.43 6.38
C GLU A 36 -5.01 11.80 5.57
N HIS A 37 -5.37 10.88 4.67
CA HIS A 37 -4.42 10.18 3.82
C HIS A 37 -4.79 10.40 2.36
N LYS A 38 -3.79 10.63 1.50
CA LYS A 38 -3.97 10.67 0.05
C LYS A 38 -3.08 9.61 -0.58
N ILE A 39 -3.70 8.62 -1.20
CA ILE A 39 -3.00 7.44 -1.73
C ILE A 39 -3.27 7.38 -3.22
N ARG A 40 -2.22 7.47 -4.03
CA ARG A 40 -2.33 7.18 -5.46
C ARG A 40 -2.49 5.68 -5.67
N ILE A 41 -3.51 5.30 -6.43
CA ILE A 41 -3.70 3.93 -6.90
C ILE A 41 -3.02 3.75 -8.25
N PHE A 42 -2.38 2.61 -8.42
CA PHE A 42 -1.68 2.24 -9.65
C PHE A 42 -2.34 1.01 -10.25
N THR A 43 -2.43 0.98 -11.57
CA THR A 43 -2.79 -0.27 -12.24
C THR A 43 -1.62 -1.26 -12.18
N PRO A 44 -1.85 -2.59 -12.21
CA PRO A 44 -0.75 -3.56 -12.24
C PRO A 44 0.27 -3.31 -13.39
N PRO A 45 -0.13 -2.97 -14.63
CA PRO A 45 0.82 -2.61 -15.68
C PRO A 45 1.66 -1.36 -15.35
N GLU A 46 1.05 -0.31 -14.79
CA GLU A 46 1.72 0.94 -14.43
C GLU A 46 2.80 0.72 -13.37
N ILE A 47 2.45 0.06 -12.25
CA ILE A 47 3.44 -0.19 -11.19
C ILE A 47 4.54 -1.14 -11.64
N ALA A 48 4.23 -2.13 -12.49
CA ALA A 48 5.24 -3.02 -13.05
C ALA A 48 6.24 -2.27 -13.95
N HIS A 49 5.76 -1.28 -14.71
CA HIS A 49 6.61 -0.42 -15.54
C HIS A 49 7.53 0.44 -14.67
N LEU A 50 6.98 1.18 -13.70
CA LEU A 50 7.74 2.05 -12.79
C LEU A 50 8.82 1.27 -12.01
N LEU A 51 8.48 0.07 -11.52
CA LEU A 51 9.44 -0.79 -10.83
C LEU A 51 10.60 -1.20 -11.75
N LYS A 52 10.34 -1.53 -13.02
CA LYS A 52 11.39 -1.89 -13.97
C LYS A 52 12.32 -0.72 -14.28
N GLU A 53 11.76 0.46 -14.49
CA GLU A 53 12.53 1.69 -14.78
C GLU A 53 13.45 2.08 -13.61
N THR A 54 12.98 1.86 -12.38
CA THR A 54 13.74 2.16 -11.15
C THR A 54 14.72 1.05 -10.74
N GLY A 55 14.92 0.04 -11.59
CA GLY A 55 15.88 -1.04 -11.32
C GLY A 55 15.36 -2.14 -10.40
N PHE A 56 14.07 -2.18 -10.11
CA PHE A 56 13.44 -3.30 -9.40
C PHE A 56 12.98 -4.38 -10.39
N LYS A 57 12.94 -5.63 -9.91
CA LYS A 57 12.33 -6.75 -10.61
C LYS A 57 11.04 -7.15 -9.87
N PRO A 58 9.85 -6.94 -10.45
CA PRO A 58 8.61 -7.50 -9.91
C PRO A 58 8.72 -9.04 -9.85
N LEU A 59 8.39 -9.61 -8.69
CA LEU A 59 8.34 -11.06 -8.48
C LEU A 59 6.95 -11.61 -8.76
N GLY A 60 5.91 -10.84 -8.45
CA GLY A 60 4.52 -11.24 -8.66
C GLY A 60 3.54 -10.26 -8.02
N PHE A 61 2.31 -10.35 -8.49
CA PHE A 61 1.15 -9.67 -7.91
C PHE A 61 0.37 -10.66 -7.07
N PHE A 62 -0.11 -10.23 -5.91
CA PHE A 62 -0.87 -11.06 -4.99
C PHE A 62 -1.98 -10.27 -4.33
N LYS A 63 -2.99 -10.99 -3.86
CA LYS A 63 -4.12 -10.43 -3.14
C LYS A 63 -3.76 -10.25 -1.66
N VAL A 64 -4.18 -9.12 -1.09
CA VAL A 64 -4.03 -8.88 0.35
C VAL A 64 -5.40 -8.74 1.02
N ASN A 65 -5.61 -9.52 2.08
CA ASN A 65 -6.74 -9.39 2.99
C ASN A 65 -6.25 -9.02 4.39
N TRP A 66 -6.18 -7.72 4.68
CA TRP A 66 -5.72 -7.21 5.98
C TRP A 66 -6.59 -7.61 7.18
N GLN A 67 -7.75 -8.22 6.96
CA GLN A 67 -8.64 -8.71 8.01
C GLN A 67 -8.47 -10.21 8.29
N ALA A 68 -7.71 -10.93 7.46
CA ALA A 68 -7.46 -12.36 7.65
C ALA A 68 -6.27 -12.61 8.60
N GLU A 69 -6.27 -13.76 9.26
CA GLU A 69 -5.13 -14.23 10.08
C GLU A 69 -3.83 -14.34 9.23
N ARG A 70 -3.97 -14.72 7.96
CA ARG A 70 -2.90 -14.70 6.96
C ARG A 70 -3.23 -13.65 5.90
N PRO A 71 -2.62 -12.46 5.93
CA PRO A 71 -3.01 -11.38 5.05
C PRO A 71 -2.71 -11.62 3.57
N TYR A 72 -1.77 -12.49 3.24
CA TYR A 72 -1.32 -12.75 1.88
C TYR A 72 -1.94 -14.04 1.35
N SER A 73 -2.54 -14.00 0.16
CA SER A 73 -3.06 -15.20 -0.51
C SER A 73 -2.63 -15.29 -1.97
N LEU A 74 -2.63 -16.53 -2.49
CA LEU A 74 -2.43 -16.85 -3.90
C LEU A 74 -3.75 -16.85 -4.68
N ASP A 75 -4.81 -16.29 -4.10
CA ASP A 75 -6.10 -16.16 -4.79
C ASP A 75 -5.97 -15.25 -6.01
N SER A 76 -6.96 -15.33 -6.90
CA SER A 76 -7.04 -14.42 -8.04
C SER A 76 -7.01 -12.97 -7.59
N ILE A 77 -6.09 -12.21 -8.18
CA ILE A 77 -5.91 -10.80 -7.90
C ILE A 77 -7.14 -10.02 -8.39
N ASN A 78 -7.52 -8.97 -7.66
CA ASN A 78 -8.48 -7.98 -8.13
C ASN A 78 -7.90 -6.58 -7.93
N LEU A 79 -8.29 -5.63 -8.77
CA LEU A 79 -7.68 -4.28 -8.80
C LEU A 79 -7.73 -3.56 -7.44
N GLN A 80 -8.70 -3.90 -6.58
CA GLN A 80 -8.92 -3.23 -5.29
C GLN A 80 -7.96 -3.69 -4.18
N THR A 81 -7.40 -4.90 -4.26
CA THR A 81 -6.60 -5.50 -3.17
C THR A 81 -5.26 -6.06 -3.63
N THR A 82 -4.89 -5.77 -4.88
CA THR A 82 -3.63 -6.25 -5.47
C THR A 82 -2.44 -5.48 -4.91
N ASN A 83 -1.44 -6.21 -4.44
CA ASN A 83 -0.13 -5.70 -4.09
C ASN A 83 0.93 -6.38 -4.96
N VAL A 84 2.14 -5.83 -4.97
CA VAL A 84 3.29 -6.34 -5.75
C VAL A 84 4.48 -6.57 -4.84
N ALA A 85 5.13 -7.72 -4.97
CA ALA A 85 6.44 -7.96 -4.40
C ALA A 85 7.49 -7.66 -5.46
N CYS A 86 8.58 -7.01 -5.08
CA CYS A 86 9.71 -6.76 -5.95
C CYS A 86 11.03 -6.87 -5.19
N VAL A 87 12.09 -7.12 -5.94
CA VAL A 87 13.46 -7.10 -5.41
C VAL A 87 14.25 -6.01 -6.13
N ALA A 88 15.05 -5.27 -5.38
CA ALA A 88 16.02 -4.37 -5.98
C ALA A 88 17.01 -5.22 -6.80
N LYS A 89 17.24 -4.88 -8.07
CA LYS A 89 18.39 -5.43 -8.77
C LYS A 89 19.63 -4.87 -8.08
N ASN A 90 20.56 -5.74 -7.71
CA ASN A 90 21.87 -5.30 -7.25
C ASN A 90 22.57 -4.62 -8.45
N LEU A 91 22.41 -3.30 -8.57
CA LEU A 91 23.18 -2.45 -9.46
C LEU A 91 24.57 -2.37 -8.83
N GLY A 92 25.41 -3.37 -9.12
CA GLY A 92 26.69 -3.53 -8.44
C GLY A 92 27.60 -2.32 -8.62
N ASN A 93 27.58 -1.38 -7.67
CA ASN A 93 28.74 -0.57 -7.38
C ASN A 93 29.72 -1.47 -6.62
N ARG A 94 30.44 -2.33 -7.36
CA ARG A 94 31.71 -2.86 -6.88
C ARG A 94 32.65 -1.67 -6.75
N ILE A 95 32.68 -1.05 -5.58
CA ILE A 95 33.81 -0.22 -5.17
C ILE A 95 34.97 -1.22 -5.07
N ASN A 96 35.82 -1.26 -6.11
CA ASN A 96 37.07 -2.01 -6.06
C ASN A 96 37.93 -1.40 -4.94
N MET A 97 37.82 -1.93 -3.72
CA MET A 97 38.89 -1.78 -2.74
C MET A 97 40.04 -2.68 -3.22
N GLN A 98 40.96 -2.10 -3.98
CA GLN A 98 42.27 -2.71 -4.20
C GLN A 98 43.05 -2.59 -2.89
N SER A 99 43.46 -3.76 -2.38
CA SER A 99 44.42 -3.98 -1.30
C SER A 99 45.83 -3.52 -1.68
#